data_AF-A0A4W6F1L4-F1
#
_entry.id   AF-A0A4W6F1L4-F1
#
_cell.length_a   1.000
_cell.length_b   1.000
_cell.length_c   1.000
_cell.angle_alpha   90.00
_cell.angle_beta   90.00
_cell.angle_gamma   90.00
#
_symmetry.space_group_name_H-M   'P 1'
#
loop_
_entity.id
_entity.type
_entity.pdbx_description
1 polymer ?
#
loop_
_entity_poly.entity_id
_entity_poly.type
_entity_poly.pdbx_seq_one_letter_code
_entity_poly.pdbx_strand_id
1 'polypeptide(L)'
;SLGNSLVLSMVILEIDEPASNHNGGQLLFADDGYLYIFTGDGGMAGDPFGKYGNAQNKSALLGKVLRIDVDDNERGPLYRIPPNNPFIHEQGARPEIYAYGVRNMWRCSVDRGDPHTKEGKGRIFCGDVGQNKFEEIDIIEKGRNYGWRAKEGFSCYDKKLCANSSLDDVLPIYAYPHKMGKSVTGGYVYRGCEYPNLNGMYIFGDFMSGRLMSLQEDRNTGQWKYNEICMGMGLTCAFPGLINNYHQYIISFAEDEAGELYFMSTGIPSAMSPSGVVYKVVDPSRRAPPRQCHYDPLPVRVKSNLIKFVPQESEYTFNTSDTD
;
A
#
# COMPACT_ATOMS: atom_id res chain seq x y z
N SER A 1 3.20 40.62 -19.23
CA SER A 1 3.11 40.54 -17.76
C SER A 1 2.58 39.17 -17.40
N LEU A 2 3.46 38.19 -17.23
CA LEU A 2 3.10 36.85 -16.77
C LEU A 2 3.09 36.90 -15.26
N GLY A 3 1.90 36.96 -14.67
CA GLY A 3 1.74 36.93 -13.21
C GLY A 3 2.25 35.59 -12.68
N ASN A 4 3.29 35.63 -11.87
CA ASN A 4 3.69 34.51 -11.02
C ASN A 4 2.50 34.18 -10.12
N SER A 5 1.72 33.16 -10.50
CA SER A 5 0.81 32.50 -9.56
C SER A 5 1.69 31.77 -8.55
N LEU A 6 2.01 32.44 -7.44
CA LEU A 6 2.57 31.80 -6.26
C LEU A 6 1.66 30.61 -5.92
N VAL A 7 2.17 29.39 -6.09
CA VAL A 7 1.57 28.22 -5.47
C VAL A 7 1.87 28.39 -3.99
N LEU A 8 0.90 28.89 -3.23
CA LEU A 8 0.98 28.88 -1.78
C LEU A 8 0.89 27.42 -1.35
N SER A 9 2.01 26.84 -0.94
CA SER A 9 2.02 25.56 -0.21
C SER A 9 1.61 25.83 1.23
N MET A 10 0.58 25.12 1.71
CA MET A 10 0.15 25.17 3.10
C MET A 10 0.61 23.91 3.82
N VAL A 11 1.32 24.07 4.94
CA VAL A 11 1.69 22.95 5.81
C VAL A 11 0.44 22.54 6.59
N ILE A 12 0.04 21.27 6.52
CA ILE A 12 -1.12 20.74 7.24
C ILE A 12 -0.70 20.13 8.58
N LEU A 13 0.37 19.34 8.58
CA LEU A 13 0.88 18.62 9.75
C LEU A 13 2.40 18.48 9.64
N GLU A 14 3.09 18.67 10.76
CA GLU A 14 4.53 18.48 10.91
C GLU A 14 4.76 17.46 12.02
N ILE A 15 5.62 16.46 11.76
CA ILE A 15 5.94 15.37 12.66
C ILE A 15 7.46 15.24 12.72
N ASP A 16 8.02 15.36 13.91
CA ASP A 16 9.46 15.17 14.14
C ASP A 16 9.82 13.69 14.03
N GLU A 17 10.78 13.38 13.16
CA GLU A 17 11.31 12.04 12.95
C GLU A 17 12.62 11.85 13.76
N PRO A 18 12.66 10.94 14.75
CA PRO A 18 13.81 10.81 15.64
C PRO A 18 14.98 10.02 15.02
N ALA A 19 14.79 9.33 13.90
CA ALA A 19 15.84 8.63 13.17
C ALA A 19 15.70 8.75 11.63
N SER A 20 16.66 8.19 10.89
CA SER A 20 16.75 8.34 9.43
C SER A 20 15.96 7.32 8.62
N ASN A 21 15.13 6.50 9.26
CA ASN A 21 14.37 5.43 8.63
C ASN A 21 12.98 5.26 9.27
N HIS A 22 12.13 4.46 8.62
CA HIS A 22 10.75 4.18 9.01
C HIS A 22 9.86 5.43 9.12
N ASN A 23 9.86 6.22 8.05
CA ASN A 23 9.04 7.42 7.98
C ASN A 23 7.58 7.11 7.58
N GLY A 24 7.34 6.00 6.87
CA GLY A 24 6.10 5.81 6.13
C GLY A 24 5.89 6.97 5.14
N GLY A 25 4.78 7.68 5.28
CA GLY A 25 4.49 8.92 4.57
C GLY A 25 3.44 8.80 3.48
N GLN A 26 2.79 7.65 3.35
CA GLN A 26 1.70 7.54 2.38
C GLN A 26 0.51 8.42 2.79
N LEU A 27 -0.06 9.08 1.79
CA LEU A 27 -1.32 9.79 1.85
C LEU A 27 -2.39 9.02 1.06
N LEU A 28 -3.60 8.94 1.61
CA LEU A 28 -4.71 8.22 1.01
C LEU A 28 -6.04 8.87 1.37
N PHE A 29 -6.87 9.18 0.39
CA PHE A 29 -8.28 9.47 0.66
C PHE A 29 -9.06 8.17 0.63
N ALA A 30 -9.86 7.92 1.67
CA ALA A 30 -10.76 6.77 1.71
C ALA A 30 -12.20 7.16 1.34
N ASP A 31 -13.08 6.16 1.26
CA ASP A 31 -14.49 6.35 0.88
C ASP A 31 -15.28 7.25 1.85
N ASP A 32 -14.77 7.47 3.07
CA ASP A 32 -15.35 8.39 4.05
C ASP A 32 -14.96 9.86 3.82
N GLY A 33 -14.16 10.15 2.78
CA GLY A 33 -13.77 11.51 2.39
C GLY A 33 -12.61 12.10 3.21
N TYR A 34 -12.10 11.39 4.21
CA TYR A 34 -11.01 11.87 5.04
C TYR A 34 -9.63 11.53 4.47
N LEU A 35 -8.64 12.33 4.84
CA LEU A 35 -7.24 12.08 4.54
C LEU A 35 -6.64 11.14 5.60
N TYR A 36 -6.17 10.00 5.15
CA TYR A 36 -5.39 9.04 5.93
C TYR A 36 -3.90 9.29 5.69
N ILE A 37 -3.13 9.27 6.78
CA ILE A 37 -1.67 9.46 6.77
C ILE A 37 -1.05 8.29 7.52
N PHE A 38 -0.18 7.53 6.85
CA PHE A 38 0.47 6.36 7.41
C PHE A 38 1.87 6.74 7.85
N THR A 39 2.13 6.76 9.15
CA THR A 39 3.43 7.14 9.72
C THR A 39 4.15 5.91 10.25
N GLY A 40 5.44 5.78 9.95
CA GLY A 40 6.26 4.76 10.58
C GLY A 40 6.62 5.12 12.02
N ASP A 41 7.21 4.19 12.75
CA ASP A 41 7.52 4.29 14.17
C ASP A 41 8.62 5.30 14.53
N GLY A 42 9.24 5.92 13.53
CA GLY A 42 10.34 6.87 13.68
C GLY A 42 11.72 6.21 13.70
N GLY A 43 11.81 4.91 13.43
CA GLY A 43 13.05 4.25 13.07
C GLY A 43 13.77 3.52 14.19
N MET A 44 15.04 3.20 13.92
CA MET A 44 15.90 2.34 14.74
C MET A 44 15.36 0.92 14.94
N ALA A 45 16.19 0.04 15.51
CA ALA A 45 15.79 -1.33 15.79
C ALA A 45 14.86 -1.37 17.00
N GLY A 46 13.64 -1.88 16.79
CA GLY A 46 12.69 -2.15 17.86
C GLY A 46 12.11 -0.90 18.51
N ASP A 47 11.89 0.20 17.78
CA ASP A 47 11.18 1.40 18.27
C ASP A 47 11.58 1.82 19.70
N PRO A 48 12.83 2.26 19.93
CA PRO A 48 13.37 2.48 21.27
C PRO A 48 12.81 3.71 21.99
N PHE A 49 11.83 4.41 21.41
CA PHE A 49 11.42 5.73 21.84
C PHE A 49 10.38 5.66 22.96
N GLY A 50 10.83 5.97 24.19
CA GLY A 50 9.99 5.91 25.39
C GLY A 50 9.83 4.50 25.98
N LYS A 51 8.89 4.33 26.91
CA LYS A 51 8.74 3.10 27.69
C LYS A 51 8.31 1.89 26.85
N TYR A 52 7.47 2.13 25.84
CA TYR A 52 6.81 1.09 25.04
C TYR A 52 6.98 1.29 23.53
N GLY A 53 7.78 2.26 23.10
CA GLY A 53 7.90 2.67 21.70
C GLY A 53 6.85 3.71 21.29
N ASN A 54 7.16 4.47 20.24
CA ASN A 54 6.25 5.39 19.59
C ASN A 54 4.98 4.68 19.08
N ALA A 55 5.10 3.50 18.50
CA ALA A 55 3.99 2.77 17.89
C ALA A 55 2.87 2.48 18.90
N GLN A 56 3.21 2.10 20.13
CA GLN A 56 2.26 1.88 21.23
C GLN A 56 1.88 3.17 21.99
N ASN A 57 2.69 4.22 21.89
CA ASN A 57 2.41 5.49 22.55
C ASN A 57 1.36 6.31 21.78
N LYS A 58 0.11 6.35 22.28
CA LYS A 58 -0.96 7.17 21.69
C LYS A 58 -0.79 8.68 21.86
N SER A 59 0.17 9.14 22.67
CA SER A 59 0.53 10.57 22.72
C SER A 59 1.46 11.00 21.59
N ALA A 60 2.01 10.04 20.82
CA ALA A 60 2.83 10.28 19.64
C ALA A 60 2.02 10.11 18.34
N LEU A 61 2.49 10.77 17.26
CA LEU A 61 1.93 10.62 15.91
C LEU A 61 2.69 9.61 15.04
N LEU A 62 3.77 9.02 15.55
CA LEU A 62 4.59 8.00 14.86
C LEU A 62 4.10 6.58 15.16
N GLY A 63 4.21 5.68 14.18
CA GLY A 63 3.71 4.32 14.21
C GLY A 63 2.19 4.30 14.28
N LYS A 64 1.54 5.13 13.44
CA LYS A 64 0.10 5.36 13.42
C LYS A 64 -0.47 5.31 12.01
N VAL A 65 -1.76 5.01 11.96
CA VAL A 65 -2.64 5.49 10.88
C VAL A 65 -3.40 6.68 11.43
N LEU A 66 -3.12 7.86 10.90
CA LEU A 66 -3.82 9.10 11.24
C LEU A 66 -4.98 9.31 10.27
N ARG A 67 -6.04 9.97 10.73
CA ARG A 67 -7.18 10.37 9.90
C ARG A 67 -7.64 11.77 10.26
N ILE A 68 -7.57 12.68 9.28
CA ILE A 68 -7.89 14.09 9.44
C ILE A 68 -8.84 14.57 8.33
N ASP A 69 -9.56 15.65 8.62
CA ASP A 69 -10.45 16.32 7.69
C ASP A 69 -9.78 17.60 7.17
N VAL A 70 -9.52 17.64 5.87
CA VAL A 70 -8.81 18.75 5.20
C VAL A 70 -9.76 19.67 4.41
N ASP A 71 -11.06 19.40 4.41
CA ASP A 71 -12.03 20.15 3.64
C ASP A 71 -12.47 21.45 4.33
N ASP A 72 -12.79 22.47 3.52
CA ASP A 72 -13.33 23.77 3.93
C ASP A 72 -12.51 24.54 4.99
N ASN A 73 -11.18 24.39 4.95
CA ASN A 73 -10.27 24.93 5.97
C ASN A 73 -9.55 26.24 5.61
N GLU A 74 -9.92 26.89 4.50
CA GLU A 74 -9.25 28.11 3.96
C GLU A 74 -9.16 29.29 4.95
N ARG A 75 -10.09 29.35 5.92
CA ARG A 75 -10.15 30.38 6.97
C ARG A 75 -10.17 29.80 8.38
N GLY A 76 -9.99 28.49 8.50
CA GLY A 76 -10.14 27.71 9.73
C GLY A 76 -8.81 27.16 10.25
N PRO A 77 -8.85 26.20 11.19
CA PRO A 77 -7.66 25.40 11.51
C PRO A 77 -7.17 24.66 10.26
N LEU A 78 -5.87 24.37 10.18
CA LEU A 78 -5.24 23.72 9.02
C LEU A 78 -5.91 22.38 8.63
N TYR A 79 -6.46 21.69 9.63
CA TYR A 79 -7.31 20.52 9.48
C TYR A 79 -8.26 20.43 10.68
N ARG A 80 -9.30 19.60 10.55
CA ARG A 80 -10.21 19.21 11.63
C ARG A 80 -10.03 17.74 11.99
N ILE A 81 -10.47 17.38 13.20
CA ILE A 81 -10.55 15.99 13.63
C ILE A 81 -11.93 15.44 13.26
N PRO A 82 -12.02 14.32 12.50
CA PRO A 82 -13.28 13.63 12.29
C PRO A 82 -13.95 13.30 13.63
N PRO A 83 -15.22 13.66 13.85
CA PRO A 83 -15.90 13.49 15.14
C PRO A 83 -16.07 12.03 15.54
N ASN A 84 -15.88 11.11 14.58
CA ASN A 84 -15.90 9.67 14.82
C ASN A 84 -14.49 9.07 14.90
N ASN A 85 -13.41 9.83 15.10
CA ASN A 85 -12.10 9.22 15.42
C ASN A 85 -12.16 8.46 16.77
N PRO A 86 -11.45 7.32 16.90
CA PRO A 86 -11.62 6.41 18.04
C PRO A 86 -11.09 6.95 19.37
N PHE A 87 -10.13 7.86 19.36
CA PHE A 87 -9.40 8.27 20.58
C PHE A 87 -9.65 9.73 21.01
N ILE A 88 -10.67 10.40 20.45
CA ILE A 88 -10.97 11.82 20.70
C ILE A 88 -11.28 12.16 22.16
N HIS A 89 -11.70 11.18 22.96
CA HIS A 89 -12.05 11.33 24.37
C HIS A 89 -11.07 10.61 25.31
N GLU A 90 -10.02 9.98 24.76
CA GLU A 90 -8.99 9.32 25.57
C GLU A 90 -7.96 10.34 26.02
N GLN A 91 -7.86 10.56 27.34
CA GLN A 91 -6.96 11.57 27.90
C GLN A 91 -5.50 11.25 27.55
N GLY A 92 -4.82 12.22 26.91
CA GLY A 92 -3.42 12.09 26.52
C GLY A 92 -3.20 11.42 25.17
N ALA A 93 -4.25 10.87 24.53
CA ALA A 93 -4.16 10.38 23.17
C ALA A 93 -4.22 11.54 22.17
N ARG A 94 -3.53 11.38 21.03
CA ARG A 94 -3.64 12.29 19.88
C ARG A 94 -4.95 12.01 19.15
N PRO A 95 -5.86 13.00 19.03
CA PRO A 95 -7.17 12.79 18.41
C PRO A 95 -7.12 12.48 16.91
N GLU A 96 -5.98 12.72 16.26
CA GLU A 96 -5.69 12.38 14.86
C GLU A 96 -5.63 10.87 14.64
N ILE A 97 -5.36 10.08 15.68
CA ILE A 97 -5.12 8.63 15.56
C ILE A 97 -6.41 7.90 15.16
N TYR A 98 -6.35 7.18 14.04
CA TYR A 98 -7.35 6.22 13.60
C TYR A 98 -6.98 4.79 14.00
N ALA A 99 -5.71 4.41 13.86
CA ALA A 99 -5.17 3.11 14.27
C ALA A 99 -3.71 3.29 14.71
N TYR A 100 -3.16 2.32 15.45
CA TYR A 100 -1.82 2.43 16.02
C TYR A 100 -1.11 1.08 16.11
N GLY A 101 0.17 1.08 16.52
CA GLY A 101 0.94 -0.15 16.68
C GLY A 101 1.46 -0.71 15.35
N VAL A 102 1.73 0.17 14.38
CA VAL A 102 2.32 -0.18 13.08
C VAL A 102 3.81 0.18 13.08
N ARG A 103 4.61 -0.51 12.27
CA ARG A 103 6.07 -0.30 12.22
C ARG A 103 6.49 0.67 11.13
N ASN A 104 6.28 0.30 9.88
CA ASN A 104 6.62 1.08 8.71
C ASN A 104 5.74 0.64 7.53
N MET A 105 4.46 0.97 7.61
CA MET A 105 3.52 0.77 6.50
C MET A 105 4.01 1.53 5.26
N TRP A 106 4.25 0.80 4.17
CA TRP A 106 4.86 1.34 2.96
C TRP A 106 3.81 1.70 1.91
N ARG A 107 3.12 0.71 1.33
CA ARG A 107 1.98 0.92 0.45
C ARG A 107 0.71 0.36 1.07
N CYS A 108 -0.28 1.22 1.11
CA CYS A 108 -1.66 1.01 1.45
C CYS A 108 -2.58 1.34 0.28
N SER A 109 -3.75 0.72 0.22
CA SER A 109 -4.76 0.99 -0.81
C SER A 109 -6.16 0.74 -0.28
N VAL A 110 -7.13 1.49 -0.79
CA VAL A 110 -8.54 1.25 -0.53
C VAL A 110 -9.06 0.28 -1.59
N ASP A 111 -9.67 -0.82 -1.15
CA ASP A 111 -10.45 -1.67 -2.03
C ASP A 111 -11.67 -0.87 -2.54
N ARG A 112 -11.72 -0.58 -3.85
CA ARG A 112 -12.86 0.11 -4.50
C ARG A 112 -14.17 -0.69 -4.42
N GLY A 113 -14.06 -1.96 -4.05
CA GLY A 113 -15.13 -2.94 -3.99
C GLY A 113 -15.43 -3.53 -5.36
N ASP A 114 -16.14 -4.65 -5.34
CA ASP A 114 -16.62 -5.27 -6.57
C ASP A 114 -17.45 -4.27 -7.38
N PRO A 115 -17.20 -4.10 -8.70
CA PRO A 115 -17.91 -3.11 -9.51
C PRO A 115 -19.44 -3.28 -9.48
N HIS A 116 -19.93 -4.51 -9.32
CA HIS A 116 -21.35 -4.84 -9.33
C HIS A 116 -21.95 -4.93 -7.93
N THR A 117 -21.31 -5.69 -7.02
CA THR A 117 -21.87 -5.96 -5.69
C THR A 117 -21.44 -4.94 -4.64
N LYS A 118 -20.43 -4.10 -4.94
CA LYS A 118 -19.74 -3.17 -4.02
C LYS A 118 -19.05 -3.87 -2.86
N GLU A 119 -18.88 -5.17 -2.95
CA GLU A 119 -18.34 -5.95 -1.86
C GLU A 119 -16.84 -5.74 -1.69
N GLY A 120 -16.43 -5.59 -0.43
CA GLY A 120 -15.07 -5.25 -0.04
C GLY A 120 -14.75 -3.75 -0.08
N LYS A 121 -15.69 -2.92 -0.57
CA LYS A 121 -15.52 -1.47 -0.68
C LYS A 121 -15.11 -0.83 0.65
N GLY A 122 -14.10 0.03 0.62
CA GLY A 122 -13.65 0.84 1.75
C GLY A 122 -12.65 0.15 2.67
N ARG A 123 -12.32 -1.14 2.44
CA ARG A 123 -11.27 -1.82 3.20
C ARG A 123 -9.91 -1.26 2.82
N ILE A 124 -9.10 -0.90 3.81
CA ILE A 124 -7.75 -0.39 3.60
C ILE A 124 -6.77 -1.53 3.80
N PHE A 125 -6.05 -1.94 2.75
CA PHE A 125 -4.99 -2.92 2.84
C PHE A 125 -3.65 -2.21 2.96
N CYS A 126 -2.71 -2.74 3.74
CA CYS A 126 -1.37 -2.18 3.89
C CYS A 126 -0.32 -3.28 3.92
N GLY A 127 0.86 -3.01 3.34
CA GLY A 127 2.08 -3.77 3.64
C GLY A 127 2.88 -3.06 4.74
N ASP A 128 3.15 -3.76 5.85
CA ASP A 128 3.96 -3.25 6.96
C ASP A 128 5.32 -3.97 7.01
N VAL A 129 6.40 -3.19 6.90
CA VAL A 129 7.76 -3.72 6.82
C VAL A 129 8.24 -4.14 8.20
N GLY A 130 8.65 -5.41 8.30
CA GLY A 130 9.10 -6.05 9.53
C GLY A 130 10.48 -5.65 10.01
N GLN A 131 10.84 -6.11 11.21
CA GLN A 131 12.12 -5.82 11.83
C GLN A 131 13.21 -6.81 11.42
N ASN A 132 12.97 -8.11 11.59
CA ASN A 132 13.96 -9.18 11.46
C ASN A 132 13.39 -10.50 10.94
N LYS A 133 12.11 -10.77 11.17
CA LYS A 133 11.52 -12.10 10.99
C LYS A 133 10.41 -12.14 9.97
N PHE A 134 9.49 -11.20 9.96
CA PHE A 134 8.28 -11.27 9.16
C PHE A 134 7.94 -9.94 8.51
N GLU A 135 7.54 -10.01 7.26
CA GLU A 135 6.80 -8.94 6.59
C GLU A 135 5.30 -9.20 6.72
N GLU A 136 4.48 -8.15 6.75
CA GLU A 136 3.06 -8.24 7.11
C GLU A 136 2.15 -7.58 6.07
N ILE A 137 0.98 -8.18 5.86
CA ILE A 137 -0.16 -7.56 5.19
C ILE A 137 -1.31 -7.43 6.19
N ASP A 138 -1.82 -6.22 6.33
CA ASP A 138 -2.88 -5.85 7.27
C ASP A 138 -4.10 -5.27 6.57
N ILE A 139 -5.26 -5.42 7.22
CA ILE A 139 -6.47 -4.65 6.88
C ILE A 139 -6.72 -3.65 8.01
N ILE A 140 -6.70 -2.35 7.67
CA ILE A 140 -6.76 -1.29 8.64
C ILE A 140 -8.19 -1.00 9.09
N GLU A 141 -8.47 -1.33 10.34
CA GLU A 141 -9.70 -1.04 11.05
C GLU A 141 -9.54 0.07 12.10
N LYS A 142 -10.64 0.78 12.33
CA LYS A 142 -10.76 1.86 13.31
C LYS A 142 -10.44 1.39 14.73
N GLY A 143 -9.53 2.10 15.38
CA GLY A 143 -9.19 1.94 16.80
C GLY A 143 -8.32 0.74 17.12
N ARG A 144 -7.93 -0.05 16.12
CA ARG A 144 -7.14 -1.27 16.33
C ARG A 144 -5.66 -0.98 16.58
N ASN A 145 -5.05 -1.91 17.30
CA ASN A 145 -3.63 -1.98 17.59
C ASN A 145 -2.99 -3.09 16.75
N TYR A 146 -2.04 -2.77 15.86
CA TYR A 146 -1.34 -3.77 15.02
C TYR A 146 -0.12 -4.39 15.73
N GLY A 147 0.01 -4.14 17.03
CA GLY A 147 0.87 -4.91 17.92
C GLY A 147 2.34 -4.51 17.92
N TRP A 148 2.86 -3.78 16.93
CA TRP A 148 4.25 -3.32 16.97
C TRP A 148 4.48 -2.31 18.11
N ARG A 149 5.51 -2.43 18.95
CA ARG A 149 6.65 -3.37 18.89
C ARG A 149 6.53 -4.64 19.74
N ALA A 150 5.36 -4.96 20.27
CA ALA A 150 5.15 -6.19 21.03
C ALA A 150 5.20 -7.44 20.12
N LYS A 151 4.57 -7.37 18.95
CA LYS A 151 4.54 -8.44 17.94
C LYS A 151 5.19 -8.01 16.63
N GLU A 152 5.61 -9.01 15.89
CA GLU A 152 6.12 -8.96 14.52
C GLU A 152 5.57 -10.21 13.81
N GLY A 153 4.64 -10.01 12.89
CA GLY A 153 3.79 -11.04 12.31
C GLY A 153 3.06 -11.84 13.39
N PHE A 154 3.12 -13.16 13.27
CA PHE A 154 2.52 -14.07 14.26
C PHE A 154 3.42 -14.34 15.49
N SER A 155 4.51 -13.59 15.67
CA SER A 155 5.52 -13.85 16.72
C SER A 155 5.68 -12.68 17.68
N CYS A 156 5.96 -12.98 18.95
CA CYS A 156 6.40 -11.95 19.89
C CYS A 156 7.79 -11.42 19.52
N TYR A 157 7.89 -10.10 19.40
CA TYR A 157 9.16 -9.38 19.28
C TYR A 157 9.68 -9.00 20.68
N ASP A 158 9.02 -8.04 21.34
CA ASP A 158 9.27 -7.71 22.74
C ASP A 158 8.47 -8.65 23.63
N LYS A 159 9.15 -9.67 24.20
CA LYS A 159 8.52 -10.68 25.06
C LYS A 159 7.82 -10.09 26.28
N LYS A 160 8.29 -8.97 26.83
CA LYS A 160 7.67 -8.35 28.02
C LYS A 160 6.38 -7.64 27.63
N LEU A 161 6.39 -6.90 26.52
CA LEU A 161 5.19 -6.25 25.99
C LEU A 161 4.18 -7.27 25.46
N CYS A 162 4.63 -8.29 24.73
CA CYS A 162 3.77 -9.33 24.16
C CYS A 162 3.06 -10.18 25.21
N ALA A 163 3.64 -10.31 26.41
CA ALA A 163 3.00 -11.00 27.54
C ALA A 163 1.84 -10.19 28.16
N ASN A 164 1.67 -8.92 27.80
CA ASN A 164 0.57 -8.10 28.28
C ASN A 164 -0.72 -8.46 27.53
N SER A 165 -1.62 -9.19 28.17
CA SER A 165 -2.92 -9.57 27.59
C SER A 165 -3.86 -8.38 27.33
N SER A 166 -3.54 -7.19 27.85
CA SER A 166 -4.34 -5.97 27.63
C SER A 166 -3.95 -5.21 26.36
N LEU A 167 -3.03 -5.74 25.54
CA LEU A 167 -2.58 -5.09 24.31
C LEU A 167 -3.68 -4.99 23.25
N ASP A 168 -4.66 -5.92 23.28
CA ASP A 168 -5.78 -6.04 22.33
C ASP A 168 -5.35 -5.89 20.87
N ASP A 169 -4.25 -6.57 20.52
CA ASP A 169 -3.64 -6.45 19.20
C ASP A 169 -4.32 -7.36 18.18
N VAL A 170 -4.41 -6.85 16.95
CA VAL A 170 -4.89 -7.60 15.79
C VAL A 170 -3.70 -8.20 15.04
N LEU A 171 -3.87 -9.43 14.56
CA LEU A 171 -2.86 -10.11 13.76
C LEU A 171 -3.02 -9.75 12.28
N PRO A 172 -1.93 -9.77 11.50
CA PRO A 172 -2.01 -9.54 10.06
C PRO A 172 -2.82 -10.61 9.36
N ILE A 173 -3.46 -10.26 8.24
CA ILE A 173 -4.18 -11.23 7.40
C ILE A 173 -3.21 -12.22 6.74
N TYR A 174 -1.95 -11.81 6.58
CA TYR A 174 -0.88 -12.65 6.09
C TYR A 174 0.47 -12.12 6.58
N ALA A 175 1.37 -13.01 6.98
CA ALA A 175 2.75 -12.67 7.26
C ALA A 175 3.69 -13.72 6.66
N TYR A 176 4.81 -13.28 6.09
CA TYR A 176 5.79 -14.16 5.48
C TYR A 176 7.21 -13.92 6.01
N PRO A 177 8.03 -14.97 6.15
CA PRO A 177 9.30 -14.86 6.81
C PRO A 177 10.38 -14.19 5.95
N HIS A 178 11.39 -13.58 6.58
CA HIS A 178 12.52 -12.89 5.90
C HIS A 178 13.37 -13.76 4.95
N LYS A 179 13.17 -15.09 4.99
CA LYS A 179 13.76 -16.03 4.00
C LYS A 179 13.07 -15.96 2.64
N MET A 180 11.85 -15.43 2.58
CA MET A 180 11.04 -15.32 1.38
C MET A 180 11.12 -13.93 0.74
N GLY A 181 11.05 -12.87 1.55
CA GLY A 181 11.23 -11.45 1.18
C GLY A 181 11.49 -10.63 2.45
N LYS A 182 12.00 -9.39 2.35
CA LYS A 182 12.52 -8.61 3.49
C LYS A 182 12.09 -7.14 3.51
N SER A 183 11.15 -6.78 2.64
CA SER A 183 10.63 -5.43 2.58
C SER A 183 9.37 -5.50 1.74
N VAL A 184 8.24 -5.80 2.37
CA VAL A 184 6.95 -5.78 1.70
C VAL A 184 6.68 -4.39 1.16
N THR A 185 6.41 -4.30 -0.14
CA THR A 185 6.06 -3.03 -0.76
C THR A 185 4.60 -2.71 -0.45
N GLY A 186 3.73 -3.71 -0.30
CA GLY A 186 2.28 -3.57 -0.29
C GLY A 186 1.69 -3.69 -1.70
N GLY A 187 0.42 -3.34 -1.88
CA GLY A 187 -0.31 -3.70 -3.10
C GLY A 187 -1.70 -3.10 -3.24
N TYR A 188 -2.50 -3.67 -4.15
CA TYR A 188 -3.87 -3.27 -4.47
C TYR A 188 -4.78 -4.47 -4.63
N VAL A 189 -6.05 -4.33 -4.23
CA VAL A 189 -7.10 -5.26 -4.65
C VAL A 189 -7.44 -4.95 -6.11
N TYR A 190 -7.29 -5.92 -7.01
CA TYR A 190 -7.62 -5.73 -8.42
C TYR A 190 -9.15 -5.61 -8.58
N ARG A 191 -9.60 -4.48 -9.13
CA ARG A 191 -11.01 -4.17 -9.45
C ARG A 191 -11.21 -3.73 -10.90
N GLY A 192 -10.21 -3.99 -11.74
CA GLY A 192 -10.22 -3.67 -13.16
C GLY A 192 -11.26 -4.47 -13.96
N CYS A 193 -11.62 -3.93 -15.11
CA CYS A 193 -12.60 -4.53 -16.02
C CYS A 193 -11.95 -5.39 -17.11
N GLU A 194 -10.66 -5.20 -17.42
CA GLU A 194 -9.98 -5.95 -18.47
C GLU A 194 -9.79 -7.43 -18.10
N TYR A 195 -9.52 -7.75 -16.83
CA TYR A 195 -9.19 -9.11 -16.38
C TYR A 195 -10.07 -9.58 -15.20
N PRO A 196 -11.34 -9.99 -15.45
CA PRO A 196 -12.27 -10.40 -14.38
C PRO A 196 -11.78 -11.55 -13.50
N ASN A 197 -10.87 -12.40 -13.98
CA ASN A 197 -10.29 -13.49 -13.19
C ASN A 197 -9.43 -13.00 -12.02
N LEU A 198 -8.93 -11.76 -12.09
CA LEU A 198 -8.14 -11.15 -11.03
C LEU A 198 -9.02 -10.41 -10.02
N ASN A 199 -10.32 -10.23 -10.28
CA ASN A 199 -11.21 -9.43 -9.44
C ASN A 199 -11.22 -9.93 -7.99
N GLY A 200 -10.92 -9.02 -7.06
CA GLY A 200 -10.90 -9.31 -5.63
C GLY A 200 -9.59 -9.91 -5.12
N MET A 201 -8.59 -10.18 -5.98
CA MET A 201 -7.25 -10.56 -5.54
C MET A 201 -6.49 -9.34 -5.05
N TYR A 202 -5.96 -9.40 -3.83
CA TYR A 202 -4.97 -8.42 -3.36
C TYR A 202 -3.60 -8.78 -3.93
N ILE A 203 -3.14 -8.03 -4.92
CA ILE A 203 -1.86 -8.22 -5.60
C ILE A 203 -0.82 -7.29 -4.98
N PHE A 204 0.27 -7.86 -4.50
CA PHE A 204 1.31 -7.14 -3.74
C PHE A 204 2.71 -7.66 -4.06
N GLY A 205 3.72 -6.87 -3.71
CA GLY A 205 5.12 -7.19 -4.00
C GLY A 205 6.04 -7.03 -2.80
N ASP A 206 7.26 -7.52 -2.96
CA ASP A 206 8.36 -7.35 -2.02
C ASP A 206 9.56 -6.73 -2.74
N PHE A 207 10.07 -5.64 -2.19
CA PHE A 207 11.15 -4.85 -2.76
C PHE A 207 12.45 -5.64 -2.88
N MET A 208 12.83 -6.41 -1.85
CA MET A 208 14.14 -7.08 -1.82
C MET A 208 14.19 -8.34 -2.68
N SER A 209 13.15 -9.16 -2.63
CA SER A 209 13.08 -10.41 -3.38
C SER A 209 12.59 -10.23 -4.82
N GLY A 210 11.90 -9.12 -5.11
CA GLY A 210 11.23 -8.94 -6.39
C GLY A 210 10.18 -10.02 -6.64
N ARG A 211 9.50 -10.49 -5.59
CA ARG A 211 8.37 -11.41 -5.73
C ARG A 211 7.10 -10.60 -5.94
N LEU A 212 6.25 -11.08 -6.84
CA LEU A 212 4.86 -10.65 -6.96
C LEU A 212 3.97 -11.77 -6.43
N MET A 213 2.98 -11.42 -5.62
CA MET A 213 2.16 -12.37 -4.87
C MET A 213 0.71 -11.91 -4.88
N SER A 214 -0.21 -12.83 -4.56
CA SER A 214 -1.62 -12.51 -4.34
C SER A 214 -2.15 -13.14 -3.07
N LEU A 215 -3.08 -12.44 -2.42
CA LEU A 215 -3.98 -12.99 -1.43
C LEU A 215 -5.41 -12.97 -1.97
N GLN A 216 -6.10 -14.10 -1.82
CA GLN A 216 -7.52 -14.21 -2.14
C GLN A 216 -8.28 -14.63 -0.88
N GLU A 217 -9.25 -13.83 -0.48
CA GLU A 217 -10.14 -14.14 0.64
C GLU A 217 -11.12 -15.25 0.23
N ASP A 218 -11.17 -16.33 1.00
CA ASP A 218 -12.30 -17.25 1.04
C ASP A 218 -13.34 -16.71 2.01
N ARG A 219 -14.42 -16.18 1.46
CA ARG A 219 -15.46 -15.47 2.21
C ARG A 219 -16.31 -16.37 3.09
N ASN A 220 -16.33 -17.68 2.83
CA ASN A 220 -17.05 -18.60 3.70
C ASN A 220 -16.31 -18.82 5.02
N THR A 221 -14.98 -18.69 4.99
CA THR A 221 -14.11 -19.00 6.13
C THR A 221 -13.38 -17.77 6.70
N GLY A 222 -13.35 -16.66 5.97
CA GLY A 222 -12.55 -15.48 6.27
C GLY A 222 -11.04 -15.70 6.10
N GLN A 223 -10.63 -16.84 5.54
CA GLN A 223 -9.22 -17.20 5.39
C GLN A 223 -8.64 -16.61 4.10
N TRP A 224 -7.37 -16.21 4.16
CA TRP A 224 -6.67 -15.68 3.00
C TRP A 224 -5.77 -16.73 2.37
N LYS A 225 -6.02 -17.04 1.10
CA LYS A 225 -5.22 -17.95 0.31
C LYS A 225 -4.10 -17.20 -0.40
N TYR A 226 -2.87 -17.57 -0.08
CA TYR A 226 -1.66 -17.10 -0.73
C TYR A 226 -1.37 -17.80 -2.07
N ASN A 227 -0.96 -17.05 -3.08
CA ASN A 227 -0.36 -17.58 -4.31
C ASN A 227 0.80 -16.71 -4.78
N GLU A 228 1.83 -17.31 -5.36
CA GLU A 228 2.89 -16.57 -6.08
C GLU A 228 2.42 -16.25 -7.49
N ILE A 229 2.64 -15.01 -7.94
CA ILE A 229 2.37 -14.59 -9.31
C ILE A 229 3.68 -14.64 -10.08
N CYS A 230 3.72 -15.49 -11.10
CA CYS A 230 4.81 -15.51 -12.07
C CYS A 230 4.65 -14.40 -13.10
N MET A 231 5.75 -13.73 -13.46
CA MET A 231 5.77 -12.78 -14.58
C MET A 231 6.77 -13.20 -15.64
N GLY A 232 6.25 -13.72 -16.75
CA GLY A 232 7.05 -14.11 -17.92
C GLY A 232 6.21 -14.80 -19.00
N MET A 233 6.86 -15.19 -20.10
CA MET A 233 6.23 -16.01 -21.14
C MET A 233 6.06 -17.45 -20.63
N GLY A 234 5.18 -18.25 -21.22
CA GLY A 234 4.79 -19.58 -20.69
C GLY A 234 5.94 -20.51 -20.26
N LEU A 235 7.10 -20.46 -20.94
CA LEU A 235 8.30 -21.22 -20.55
C LEU A 235 8.96 -20.72 -19.25
N THR A 236 8.92 -19.41 -19.00
CA THR A 236 9.46 -18.76 -17.79
C THR A 236 8.71 -19.19 -16.53
N CYS A 237 7.41 -19.46 -16.65
CA CYS A 237 6.56 -19.88 -15.53
C CYS A 237 6.45 -21.39 -15.35
N ALA A 238 7.02 -22.19 -16.25
CA ALA A 238 6.97 -23.65 -16.22
C ALA A 238 8.22 -24.31 -15.59
N PHE A 239 9.29 -23.55 -15.32
CA PHE A 239 10.51 -24.06 -14.69
C PHE A 239 10.42 -24.02 -13.15
N PRO A 240 11.05 -24.98 -12.42
CA PRO A 240 11.17 -24.91 -10.97
C PRO A 240 12.08 -23.74 -10.59
N GLY A 241 11.45 -22.66 -10.13
CA GLY A 241 12.08 -21.37 -9.83
C GLY A 241 11.46 -20.29 -10.68
N LEU A 242 10.72 -19.38 -10.05
CA LEU A 242 10.11 -18.23 -10.73
C LEU A 242 11.21 -17.34 -11.26
N ILE A 243 11.40 -17.35 -12.58
CA ILE A 243 12.24 -16.38 -13.28
C ILE A 243 11.32 -15.18 -13.57
N ASN A 244 11.72 -14.00 -13.13
CA ASN A 244 10.99 -12.77 -13.38
C ASN A 244 11.72 -11.99 -14.48
N ASN A 245 11.00 -11.55 -15.52
CA ASN A 245 11.59 -10.80 -16.64
C ASN A 245 11.60 -9.27 -16.42
N TYR A 246 11.36 -8.80 -15.20
CA TYR A 246 11.34 -7.38 -14.84
C TYR A 246 12.48 -7.04 -13.88
N HIS A 247 12.74 -5.74 -13.68
CA HIS A 247 13.75 -5.33 -12.71
C HIS A 247 13.36 -5.75 -11.29
N GLN A 248 14.32 -6.31 -10.55
CA GLN A 248 14.09 -6.95 -9.26
C GLN A 248 13.36 -6.08 -8.23
N TYR A 249 13.72 -4.79 -8.09
CA TYR A 249 13.26 -4.00 -6.95
C TYR A 249 11.90 -3.37 -7.21
N ILE A 250 10.82 -3.98 -6.70
CA ILE A 250 9.46 -3.43 -6.78
C ILE A 250 9.31 -2.27 -5.78
N ILE A 251 9.23 -1.05 -6.29
CA ILE A 251 9.23 0.18 -5.47
C ILE A 251 7.82 0.69 -5.16
N SER A 252 6.83 0.34 -5.98
CA SER A 252 5.45 0.76 -5.76
C SER A 252 4.44 0.06 -6.65
N PHE A 253 3.16 0.27 -6.35
CA PHE A 253 2.02 -0.09 -7.19
C PHE A 253 1.28 1.17 -7.65
N ALA A 254 0.32 1.01 -8.56
CA ALA A 254 -0.63 2.04 -8.93
C ALA A 254 -1.89 1.39 -9.51
N GLU A 255 -2.97 2.16 -9.53
CA GLU A 255 -4.26 1.79 -10.10
C GLU A 255 -4.70 2.96 -10.99
N ASP A 256 -5.23 2.68 -12.18
CA ASP A 256 -5.82 3.71 -13.04
C ASP A 256 -7.32 3.94 -12.77
N GLU A 257 -7.97 4.81 -13.56
CA GLU A 257 -9.40 5.08 -13.43
C GLU A 257 -10.29 3.90 -13.83
N ALA A 258 -9.78 2.95 -14.62
CA ALA A 258 -10.47 1.73 -14.99
C ALA A 258 -10.32 0.61 -13.94
N GLY A 259 -9.46 0.80 -12.93
CA GLY A 259 -9.15 -0.20 -11.90
C GLY A 259 -8.05 -1.18 -12.33
N GLU A 260 -7.39 -0.91 -13.46
CA GLU A 260 -6.26 -1.72 -13.90
C GLU A 260 -5.03 -1.42 -13.05
N LEU A 261 -4.28 -2.47 -12.74
CA LEU A 261 -3.13 -2.37 -11.84
C LEU A 261 -1.82 -2.24 -12.61
N TYR A 262 -0.94 -1.47 -12.00
CA TYR A 262 0.42 -1.23 -12.44
C TYR A 262 1.36 -1.43 -11.27
N PHE A 263 2.60 -1.79 -11.56
CA PHE A 263 3.67 -1.73 -10.57
C PHE A 263 4.92 -1.08 -11.17
N MET A 264 5.72 -0.50 -10.29
CA MET A 264 6.95 0.19 -10.64
C MET A 264 8.13 -0.60 -10.11
N SER A 265 9.16 -0.79 -10.93
CA SER A 265 10.40 -1.40 -10.46
C SER A 265 11.65 -0.72 -11.01
N THR A 266 12.77 -0.96 -10.34
CA THR A 266 14.07 -0.42 -10.73
C THR A 266 15.14 -1.47 -10.61
N GLY A 267 16.19 -1.37 -11.43
CA GLY A 267 17.37 -2.23 -11.34
C GLY A 267 18.34 -1.80 -10.24
N ILE A 268 18.21 -0.57 -9.74
CA ILE A 268 19.14 0.03 -8.77
C ILE A 268 18.33 0.51 -7.56
N PRO A 269 18.51 -0.08 -6.37
CA PRO A 269 17.74 0.23 -5.16
C PRO A 269 18.27 1.52 -4.51
N SER A 270 18.18 2.64 -5.21
CA SER A 270 18.68 3.94 -4.77
C SER A 270 17.67 5.04 -5.08
N ALA A 271 17.45 5.93 -4.11
CA ALA A 271 16.66 7.14 -4.29
C ALA A 271 17.27 8.10 -5.33
N MET A 272 18.54 7.90 -5.70
CA MET A 272 19.23 8.67 -6.74
C MET A 272 19.15 8.01 -8.13
N SER A 273 18.52 6.84 -8.26
CA SER A 273 18.37 6.19 -9.58
C SER A 273 17.50 7.07 -10.48
N PRO A 274 18.00 7.52 -11.65
CA PRO A 274 17.25 8.42 -12.52
C PRO A 274 16.20 7.69 -13.37
N SER A 275 16.15 6.36 -13.30
CA SER A 275 15.26 5.54 -14.12
C SER A 275 14.64 4.37 -13.35
N GLY A 276 13.46 4.00 -13.84
CA GLY A 276 12.66 2.84 -13.45
C GLY A 276 11.69 2.50 -14.57
N VAL A 277 10.94 1.43 -14.40
CA VAL A 277 9.97 0.94 -15.38
C VAL A 277 8.61 0.81 -14.72
N VAL A 278 7.56 1.17 -15.46
CA VAL A 278 6.16 0.94 -15.08
C VAL A 278 5.65 -0.24 -15.91
N TYR A 279 5.13 -1.26 -15.23
CA TYR A 279 4.53 -2.44 -15.84
C TYR A 279 3.03 -2.45 -15.59
N LYS A 280 2.24 -2.83 -16.59
CA LYS A 280 0.80 -3.11 -16.45
C LYS A 280 0.60 -4.59 -16.11
N VAL A 281 -0.27 -4.90 -15.16
CA VAL A 281 -0.66 -6.27 -14.84
C VAL A 281 -1.64 -6.77 -15.91
N VAL A 282 -1.36 -7.93 -16.50
CA VAL A 282 -2.15 -8.56 -17.57
C VAL A 282 -2.37 -10.03 -17.23
N ASP A 283 -3.59 -10.54 -17.41
CA ASP A 283 -3.88 -11.98 -17.34
C ASP A 283 -3.88 -12.60 -18.76
N PRO A 284 -2.83 -13.35 -19.15
CA PRO A 284 -2.71 -13.94 -20.47
C PRO A 284 -3.56 -15.20 -20.64
N SER A 285 -4.21 -15.73 -19.59
CA SER A 285 -5.07 -16.91 -19.69
C SER A 285 -6.33 -16.67 -20.53
N ARG A 286 -6.63 -15.39 -20.81
CA ARG A 286 -7.78 -14.97 -21.59
C ARG A 286 -7.55 -15.22 -23.08
N ARG A 287 -8.34 -16.15 -23.66
CA ARG A 287 -8.36 -16.43 -25.11
C ARG A 287 -9.08 -15.37 -25.96
N ALA A 288 -9.86 -14.48 -25.32
CA ALA A 288 -10.61 -13.41 -25.98
C ALA A 288 -9.94 -12.06 -25.73
N PRO A 289 -10.06 -11.06 -26.64
CA PRO A 289 -9.51 -9.71 -26.44
C PRO A 289 -9.93 -9.13 -25.08
N PRO A 290 -9.11 -8.28 -24.42
CA PRO A 290 -9.49 -7.58 -23.20
C PRO A 290 -10.87 -6.94 -23.31
N ARG A 291 -11.63 -6.88 -22.20
CA ARG A 291 -12.95 -6.21 -22.24
C ARG A 291 -12.71 -4.74 -22.57
N GLN A 292 -13.57 -4.16 -23.41
CA GLN A 292 -13.63 -2.70 -23.52
C GLN A 292 -14.13 -2.16 -22.18
N CYS A 293 -13.24 -1.46 -21.50
CA CYS A 293 -13.55 -0.77 -20.26
C CYS A 293 -14.28 0.53 -20.58
N HIS A 294 -15.53 0.62 -20.15
CA HIS A 294 -16.27 1.88 -20.12
C HIS A 294 -16.12 2.46 -18.72
N TYR A 295 -15.42 3.59 -18.62
CA TYR A 295 -15.33 4.39 -17.42
C TYR A 295 -15.51 5.86 -17.81
N ASP A 296 -16.08 6.62 -16.89
CA ASP A 296 -16.19 8.07 -17.02
C ASP A 296 -14.99 8.70 -16.33
N PRO A 297 -13.96 9.16 -17.07
CA PRO A 297 -12.78 9.76 -16.46
C PRO A 297 -13.19 10.96 -15.62
N LEU A 298 -12.63 11.09 -14.42
CA LEU A 298 -12.88 12.27 -13.60
C LEU A 298 -12.08 13.42 -14.19
N PRO A 299 -12.72 14.53 -14.62
CA PRO A 299 -12.00 15.63 -15.23
C PRO A 299 -11.15 16.34 -14.18
N VAL A 300 -9.87 15.97 -14.08
CA VAL A 300 -8.90 16.65 -13.22
C VAL A 300 -8.31 17.83 -13.99
N ARG A 301 -8.56 19.05 -13.53
CA ARG A 301 -7.88 20.25 -14.05
C ARG A 301 -6.43 20.25 -13.56
N VAL A 302 -5.53 19.76 -14.40
CA VAL A 302 -4.09 19.84 -14.13
C VAL A 302 -3.51 21.17 -14.64
N LYS A 303 -2.64 21.79 -13.84
CA LYS A 303 -1.83 22.95 -14.26
C LYS A 303 -0.47 22.53 -14.86
N SER A 304 -0.22 21.23 -14.99
CA SER A 304 1.04 20.65 -15.46
C SER A 304 0.90 20.04 -16.86
N ASN A 305 2.04 19.83 -17.52
CA ASN A 305 2.09 19.09 -18.78
C ASN A 305 1.68 17.63 -18.54
N LEU A 306 0.80 17.12 -19.40
CA LEU A 306 0.44 15.71 -19.42
C LEU A 306 1.61 14.90 -19.97
N ILE A 307 2.10 13.94 -19.19
CA ILE A 307 3.08 12.95 -19.66
C ILE A 307 2.28 11.79 -20.26
N LYS A 308 2.39 11.61 -21.57
CA LYS A 308 1.77 10.46 -22.25
C LYS A 308 2.67 9.23 -22.07
N PHE A 309 2.15 8.19 -21.43
CA PHE A 309 2.78 6.88 -21.45
C PHE A 309 2.53 6.21 -22.80
N VAL A 310 3.61 5.76 -23.46
CA VAL A 310 3.54 4.94 -24.66
C VAL A 310 4.06 3.54 -24.28
N PRO A 311 3.24 2.48 -24.39
CA PRO A 311 3.69 1.13 -24.11
C PRO A 311 4.84 0.74 -25.04
N GLN A 312 5.92 0.19 -24.49
CA GLN A 312 7.07 -0.23 -25.30
C GLN A 312 6.77 -1.48 -26.16
N GLU A 313 5.79 -2.31 -25.74
CA GLU A 313 5.42 -3.54 -26.47
C GLU A 313 4.69 -3.27 -27.80
N SER A 314 4.16 -2.06 -28.06
CA SER A 314 3.51 -1.76 -29.35
C SER A 314 4.48 -1.67 -30.54
N GLU A 315 5.80 -1.70 -30.32
CA GLU A 315 6.80 -1.75 -31.40
C GLU A 315 7.14 -3.17 -31.87
N TYR A 316 6.66 -4.22 -31.19
CA TYR A 316 6.77 -5.61 -31.65
C TYR A 316 5.47 -6.05 -32.33
N THR A 317 5.06 -5.36 -33.39
CA THR A 317 4.16 -5.98 -34.37
C THR A 317 4.89 -7.18 -34.97
N PHE A 318 4.35 -8.39 -34.73
CA PHE A 318 4.72 -9.58 -35.49
C PHE A 318 4.63 -9.23 -36.98
N ASN A 319 5.79 -9.18 -37.65
CA ASN A 319 5.87 -9.30 -39.10
C ASN A 319 5.32 -10.67 -39.46
N THR A 320 4.00 -10.75 -39.63
CA THR A 320 3.32 -11.81 -40.35
C THR A 320 3.25 -11.38 -41.81
N SER A 321 4.42 -11.26 -42.41
CA SER A 321 4.60 -11.19 -43.85
C SER A 321 5.85 -12.01 -44.17
N ASP A 322 5.64 -13.31 -44.28
CA ASP A 322 6.17 -14.10 -45.39
C ASP A 322 5.29 -15.35 -45.51
N THR A 323 4.28 -15.21 -46.35
CA THR A 323 3.53 -16.28 -47.00
C THR A 323 4.35 -16.85 -48.15
N ASP A 324 4.63 -18.15 -48.11
CA ASP A 324 4.44 -19.17 -49.18
C ASP A 324 5.37 -20.38 -48.99
#